data_AF-A0A520ABA7-F1
#
_entry.id   AF-A0A520ABA7-F1
#
_cell.length_a   1.000
_cell.length_b   1.000
_cell.length_c   1.000
_cell.angle_alpha   90.00
_cell.angle_beta   90.00
_cell.angle_gamma   90.00
#
_symmetry.space_group_name_H-M   'P 1'
#
loop_
_entity.id
_entity.type
_entity.pdbx_description
1 polymer ?
#
loop_
_entity_poly.entity_id
_entity_poly.type
_entity_poly.pdbx_seq_one_letter_code
_entity_poly.pdbx_strand_id
1 'polypeptide(L)'
;ATDQIAYDVFKTRNETDLAGYAPAIVRVERDLPIDHFNGFQTFYPDLASGKGAAPFKTLVDYENNLKRNAQYTAVLDRAIGLFRQGMKDRIVQPKLVVTNMIQEFDNLIAEGVEGSTFYGPVKTFPASISAADQTRLKAAYAAQIRDVITPAHQRMRDFLAKTYLPVARDTVGLSALPGGDAYYAYLIRKNTTLPMTAEQVHQLGLSEVARILKGMETQKQAVGFKGDLPAFFTFLRTDKQFQPSSVDQLRDGYRAIEKRIDQRIPEQFSLTPKTALEIRPVPAFKEKTEAGGSYQGGTPDGLRPGVFYYNTYDLPSRYMWEMETLFLHEGVPGHHFQISLAQENTALP
;
A
#
# COMPACT_ATOMS: atom_id res chain seq x y z
N ALA A 1 -1.24 16.77 -29.98
CA ALA A 1 -0.32 16.53 -28.85
C ALA A 1 -0.88 15.47 -27.91
N THR A 2 -2.10 15.65 -27.38
CA THR A 2 -2.78 14.68 -26.51
C THR A 2 -2.91 13.29 -27.15
N ASP A 3 -3.36 13.18 -28.40
CA ASP A 3 -3.50 11.89 -29.08
C ASP A 3 -2.17 11.14 -29.22
N GLN A 4 -1.07 11.86 -29.45
CA GLN A 4 0.26 11.26 -29.54
C GLN A 4 0.71 10.73 -28.17
N ILE A 5 0.52 11.51 -27.10
CA ILE A 5 0.82 11.07 -25.73
C ILE A 5 -0.02 9.84 -25.37
N ALA A 6 -1.33 9.87 -25.67
CA ALA A 6 -2.23 8.76 -25.44
C ALA A 6 -1.77 7.49 -26.19
N TYR A 7 -1.41 7.65 -27.47
CA TYR A 7 -0.87 6.56 -28.27
C TYR A 7 0.46 6.02 -27.73
N ASP A 8 1.39 6.89 -27.34
CA ASP A 8 2.71 6.50 -26.83
C ASP A 8 2.60 5.77 -25.48
N VAL A 9 1.72 6.24 -24.59
CA VAL A 9 1.41 5.56 -23.32
C VAL A 9 0.74 4.21 -23.59
N PHE A 10 -0.26 4.16 -24.47
CA PHE A 10 -0.93 2.92 -24.87
C PHE A 10 0.08 1.91 -25.44
N LYS A 11 0.91 2.34 -26.39
CA LYS A 11 1.92 1.51 -27.03
C LYS A 11 2.94 1.00 -26.01
N THR A 12 3.55 1.90 -25.23
CA THR A 12 4.57 1.54 -24.23
C THR A 12 4.03 0.57 -23.18
N ARG A 13 2.80 0.82 -22.70
CA ARG A 13 2.13 -0.07 -21.74
C ARG A 13 1.89 -1.44 -22.35
N ASN A 14 1.28 -1.52 -23.53
CA ASN A 14 0.98 -2.80 -24.18
C ASN A 14 2.24 -3.58 -24.56
N GLU A 15 3.30 -2.91 -25.02
CA GLU A 15 4.58 -3.57 -25.31
C GLU A 15 5.23 -4.11 -24.03
N THR A 16 5.13 -3.38 -22.93
CA THR A 16 5.61 -3.83 -21.62
C THR A 16 4.76 -5.00 -21.12
N ASP A 17 3.44 -4.90 -21.17
CA ASP A 17 2.53 -5.97 -20.77
C ASP A 17 2.75 -7.22 -21.63
N LEU A 18 2.93 -7.07 -22.95
CA LEU A 18 3.27 -8.16 -23.87
C LEU A 18 4.58 -8.84 -23.49
N ALA A 19 5.61 -8.06 -23.14
CA ALA A 19 6.88 -8.62 -22.66
C ALA A 19 6.70 -9.42 -21.36
N GLY A 20 5.79 -9.00 -20.49
CA GLY A 20 5.40 -9.73 -19.28
C GLY A 20 4.81 -11.12 -19.56
N TYR A 21 4.24 -11.35 -20.75
CA TYR A 21 3.73 -12.66 -21.15
C TYR A 21 4.80 -13.66 -21.63
N ALA A 22 6.08 -13.29 -21.61
CA ALA A 22 7.15 -14.24 -21.95
C ALA A 22 7.11 -15.46 -21.01
N PRO A 23 7.28 -16.71 -21.50
CA PRO A 23 7.09 -17.91 -20.69
C PRO A 23 7.89 -17.96 -19.39
N ALA A 24 9.12 -17.43 -19.39
CA ALA A 24 9.97 -17.37 -18.20
C ALA A 24 9.43 -16.39 -17.13
N ILE A 25 8.77 -15.31 -17.54
CA ILE A 25 8.20 -14.30 -16.64
C ILE A 25 6.87 -14.79 -16.08
N VAL A 26 5.95 -15.19 -16.95
CA VAL A 26 4.61 -15.68 -16.56
C VAL A 26 4.73 -16.83 -15.57
N ARG A 27 5.70 -17.74 -15.77
CA ARG A 27 5.90 -18.85 -14.86
C ARG A 27 6.26 -18.37 -13.45
N VAL A 28 7.16 -17.40 -13.32
CA VAL A 28 7.55 -16.85 -12.01
C VAL A 28 6.39 -16.10 -11.35
N GLU A 29 5.72 -15.22 -12.09
CA GLU A 29 4.59 -14.44 -11.57
C GLU A 29 3.41 -15.33 -11.15
N ARG A 30 3.04 -16.31 -11.97
CA ARG A 30 1.95 -17.26 -11.68
C ARG A 30 2.22 -18.10 -10.44
N ASP A 31 3.46 -18.56 -10.26
CA ASP A 31 3.83 -19.52 -9.22
C ASP A 31 4.10 -18.85 -7.85
N LEU A 32 4.16 -17.52 -7.83
CA LEU A 32 4.21 -16.67 -6.64
C LEU A 32 2.92 -15.83 -6.53
N PRO A 33 1.75 -16.47 -6.37
CA PRO A 33 0.45 -15.81 -6.54
C PRO A 33 0.18 -14.69 -5.52
N ILE A 34 0.77 -14.79 -4.32
CA ILE A 34 0.64 -13.82 -3.25
C ILE A 34 1.95 -13.73 -2.44
N ASP A 35 2.17 -12.60 -1.78
CA ASP A 35 3.22 -12.35 -0.78
C ASP A 35 2.67 -11.45 0.37
N HIS A 36 3.47 -11.19 1.39
CA HIS A 36 3.07 -10.34 2.54
C HIS A 36 2.82 -8.85 2.23
N PHE A 37 3.04 -8.39 1.00
CA PHE A 37 2.66 -7.06 0.54
C PHE A 37 1.55 -7.12 -0.51
N ASN A 38 1.59 -8.13 -1.39
CA ASN A 38 0.78 -8.21 -2.59
C ASN A 38 -0.17 -9.40 -2.58
N GLY A 39 -1.42 -9.15 -2.93
CA GLY A 39 -2.43 -10.18 -3.18
C GLY A 39 -3.79 -9.80 -2.61
N PHE A 40 -4.80 -10.62 -2.92
CA PHE A 40 -6.16 -10.37 -2.44
C PHE A 40 -6.27 -10.46 -0.92
N GLN A 41 -5.38 -11.20 -0.24
CA GLN A 41 -5.34 -11.29 1.21
C GLN A 41 -4.98 -9.98 1.90
N THR A 42 -4.20 -9.10 1.28
CA THR A 42 -3.86 -7.79 1.84
C THR A 42 -4.88 -6.72 1.43
N PHE A 43 -5.39 -6.78 0.19
CA PHE A 43 -6.33 -5.79 -0.34
C PHE A 43 -7.80 -6.02 0.05
N TYR A 44 -8.30 -7.25 -0.06
CA TYR A 44 -9.73 -7.53 0.04
C TYR A 44 -10.33 -7.27 1.43
N PRO A 45 -9.64 -7.55 2.57
CA PRO A 45 -10.17 -7.21 3.89
C PRO A 45 -10.52 -5.72 4.02
N ASP A 46 -9.67 -4.81 3.52
CA ASP A 46 -9.95 -3.37 3.54
C ASP A 46 -11.18 -3.02 2.69
N LEU A 47 -11.26 -3.57 1.47
CA LEU A 47 -12.42 -3.39 0.60
C LEU A 47 -13.72 -3.86 1.27
N ALA A 48 -13.70 -5.00 1.96
CA ALA A 48 -14.86 -5.60 2.62
C ALA A 48 -15.19 -4.99 4.00
N SER A 49 -14.31 -4.13 4.55
CA SER A 49 -14.40 -3.63 5.93
C SER A 49 -15.53 -2.64 6.20
N GLY A 50 -16.11 -2.06 5.14
CA GLY A 50 -17.03 -0.92 5.25
C GLY A 50 -16.32 0.44 5.41
N LYS A 51 -14.99 0.44 5.49
CA LYS A 51 -14.15 1.65 5.56
C LYS A 51 -13.29 1.87 4.32
N GLY A 52 -13.13 0.84 3.49
CA GLY A 52 -12.47 0.92 2.19
C GLY A 52 -13.38 1.49 1.09
N ALA A 53 -13.00 1.26 -0.17
CA ALA A 53 -13.67 1.88 -1.32
C ALA A 53 -15.08 1.33 -1.64
N ALA A 54 -15.46 0.15 -1.11
CA ALA A 54 -16.76 -0.43 -1.42
C ALA A 54 -17.90 0.31 -0.69
N PRO A 55 -19.03 0.59 -1.38
CA PRO A 55 -20.18 1.22 -0.73
C PRO A 55 -20.92 0.25 0.19
N PHE A 56 -21.58 0.79 1.22
CA PHE A 56 -22.49 0.07 2.13
C PHE A 56 -23.71 0.94 2.47
N LYS A 57 -24.33 1.54 1.44
CA LYS A 57 -25.42 2.52 1.57
C LYS A 57 -26.80 1.91 1.36
N THR A 58 -26.88 0.88 0.54
CA THR A 58 -28.13 0.23 0.12
C THR A 58 -28.11 -1.25 0.48
N LEU A 59 -29.28 -1.89 0.56
CA LEU A 59 -29.37 -3.33 0.83
C LEU A 59 -28.54 -4.16 -0.17
N VAL A 60 -28.58 -3.77 -1.45
CA VAL A 60 -27.85 -4.43 -2.54
C VAL A 60 -26.34 -4.42 -2.30
N ASP A 61 -25.80 -3.35 -1.69
CA ASP A 61 -24.37 -3.26 -1.38
C ASP A 61 -23.93 -4.36 -0.42
N TYR A 62 -24.71 -4.60 0.64
CA TYR A 62 -24.43 -5.64 1.64
C TYR A 62 -24.52 -7.04 1.02
N GLU A 63 -25.52 -7.29 0.18
CA GLU A 63 -25.71 -8.57 -0.52
C GLU A 63 -24.59 -8.85 -1.52
N ASN A 64 -24.16 -7.82 -2.26
CA ASN A 64 -23.04 -7.94 -3.18
C ASN A 64 -21.74 -8.22 -2.44
N ASN A 65 -21.55 -7.64 -1.26
CA ASN A 65 -20.38 -7.92 -0.45
C ASN A 65 -20.37 -9.35 0.10
N LEU A 66 -21.52 -9.89 0.54
CA LEU A 66 -21.63 -11.31 0.89
C LEU A 66 -21.22 -12.21 -0.29
N LYS A 67 -21.64 -11.90 -1.52
CA LYS A 67 -21.21 -12.65 -2.71
C LYS A 67 -19.70 -12.55 -2.95
N ARG A 68 -19.13 -11.34 -2.82
CA ARG A 68 -17.68 -11.14 -2.98
C ARG A 68 -16.87 -11.89 -1.94
N ASN A 69 -17.33 -11.96 -0.69
CA ASN A 69 -16.65 -12.69 0.38
C ASN A 69 -16.51 -14.18 0.04
N ALA A 70 -17.54 -14.77 -0.56
CA ALA A 70 -17.47 -16.15 -1.03
C ALA A 70 -16.51 -16.34 -2.23
N GLN A 71 -16.40 -15.35 -3.12
CA GLN A 71 -15.43 -15.41 -4.23
C GLN A 71 -13.99 -15.22 -3.74
N TYR A 72 -13.79 -14.38 -2.73
CA TYR A 72 -12.48 -14.17 -2.11
C TYR A 72 -11.91 -15.47 -1.54
N THR A 73 -12.71 -16.27 -0.83
CA THR A 73 -12.24 -17.55 -0.31
C THR A 73 -11.89 -18.54 -1.42
N ALA A 74 -12.64 -18.54 -2.53
CA ALA A 74 -12.30 -19.33 -3.71
C ALA A 74 -10.99 -18.88 -4.38
N VAL A 75 -10.66 -17.57 -4.35
CA VAL A 75 -9.37 -17.05 -4.83
C VAL A 75 -8.22 -17.57 -3.96
N LEU A 76 -8.37 -17.62 -2.63
CA LEU A 76 -7.36 -18.20 -1.74
C LEU A 76 -7.12 -19.68 -2.04
N ASP A 77 -8.18 -20.47 -2.24
CA ASP A 77 -8.04 -21.89 -2.57
C ASP A 77 -7.33 -22.09 -3.93
N ARG A 78 -7.58 -21.22 -4.92
CA ARG A 78 -6.84 -21.23 -6.20
C ARG A 78 -5.37 -20.85 -6.01
N ALA A 79 -5.07 -19.87 -5.15
CA ALA A 79 -3.70 -19.49 -4.84
C ALA A 79 -2.91 -20.65 -4.18
N ILE A 80 -3.54 -21.47 -3.33
CA ILE A 80 -2.91 -22.72 -2.84
C ILE A 80 -2.53 -23.65 -4.01
N GLY A 81 -3.40 -23.77 -5.01
CA GLY A 81 -3.12 -24.53 -6.23
C GLY A 81 -1.90 -24.00 -6.99
N LEU A 82 -1.79 -22.69 -7.14
CA LEU A 82 -0.66 -22.03 -7.80
C LEU A 82 0.65 -22.19 -6.99
N PHE A 83 0.61 -22.05 -5.67
CA PHE A 83 1.77 -22.34 -4.83
C PHE A 83 2.24 -23.79 -4.97
N ARG A 84 1.33 -24.76 -5.03
CA ARG A 84 1.68 -26.17 -5.30
C ARG A 84 2.33 -26.36 -6.66
N GLN A 85 1.91 -25.58 -7.66
CA GLN A 85 2.58 -25.57 -8.96
C GLN A 85 3.99 -24.99 -8.84
N GLY A 86 4.16 -23.86 -8.16
CA GLY A 86 5.47 -23.26 -7.86
C GLY A 86 6.43 -24.20 -7.12
N MET A 87 5.92 -24.98 -6.16
CA MET A 87 6.70 -26.02 -5.48
C MET A 87 7.27 -27.06 -6.48
N LYS A 88 6.47 -27.52 -7.45
CA LYS A 88 6.92 -28.44 -8.50
C LYS A 88 7.94 -27.78 -9.42
N ASP A 89 7.70 -26.51 -9.72
CA ASP A 89 8.50 -25.70 -10.64
C ASP A 89 9.79 -25.17 -10.02
N ARG A 90 9.99 -25.38 -8.70
CA ARG A 90 11.07 -24.82 -7.87
C ARG A 90 11.07 -23.29 -7.86
N ILE A 91 9.88 -22.70 -7.95
CA ILE A 91 9.62 -21.28 -7.83
C ILE A 91 8.84 -21.08 -6.54
N VAL A 92 9.56 -20.72 -5.48
CA VAL A 92 9.00 -20.61 -4.13
C VAL A 92 9.44 -19.32 -3.44
N GLN A 93 8.58 -18.80 -2.56
CA GLN A 93 8.89 -17.60 -1.77
C GLN A 93 10.05 -17.83 -0.79
N PRO A 94 10.76 -16.76 -0.37
CA PRO A 94 11.66 -16.81 0.77
C PRO A 94 10.94 -17.21 2.07
N LYS A 95 11.64 -17.90 2.97
CA LYS A 95 11.09 -18.24 4.31
C LYS A 95 10.57 -17.03 5.06
N LEU A 96 11.29 -15.90 5.03
CA LEU A 96 10.86 -14.64 5.64
C LEU A 96 9.47 -14.21 5.15
N VAL A 97 9.26 -14.21 3.84
CA VAL A 97 7.99 -13.82 3.23
C VAL A 97 6.87 -14.77 3.65
N VAL A 98 7.14 -16.08 3.69
CA VAL A 98 6.15 -17.09 4.10
C VAL A 98 5.79 -16.94 5.58
N THR A 99 6.77 -16.71 6.45
CA THR A 99 6.55 -16.44 7.88
C THR A 99 5.66 -15.22 8.09
N ASN A 100 5.91 -14.13 7.36
CA ASN A 100 5.09 -12.93 7.43
C ASN A 100 3.64 -13.19 6.97
N MET A 101 3.45 -13.90 5.85
CA MET A 101 2.10 -14.28 5.39
C MET A 101 1.36 -15.15 6.42
N ILE A 102 2.03 -16.09 7.08
CA ILE A 102 1.42 -16.91 8.14
C ILE A 102 0.90 -16.01 9.26
N GLN A 103 1.71 -15.03 9.69
CA GLN A 103 1.33 -14.10 10.74
C GLN A 103 0.14 -13.22 10.33
N GLU A 104 0.06 -12.78 9.07
CA GLU A 104 -1.10 -12.02 8.56
C GLU A 104 -2.40 -12.82 8.66
N PHE A 105 -2.39 -14.09 8.26
CA PHE A 105 -3.56 -14.94 8.42
C PHE A 105 -3.87 -15.24 9.89
N ASP A 106 -2.85 -15.45 10.73
CA ASP A 106 -3.05 -15.64 12.18
C ASP A 106 -3.74 -14.41 12.80
N ASN A 107 -3.35 -13.19 12.40
CA ASN A 107 -3.98 -11.95 12.85
C ASN A 107 -5.44 -11.86 12.41
N LEU A 108 -5.75 -12.14 11.14
CA LEU A 108 -7.12 -12.12 10.60
C LEU A 108 -8.02 -13.15 11.30
N ILE A 109 -7.50 -14.35 11.58
CA ILE A 109 -8.23 -15.41 12.28
C ILE A 109 -8.51 -15.00 13.73
N ALA A 110 -7.55 -14.35 14.40
CA ALA A 110 -7.66 -13.95 15.80
C ALA A 110 -8.74 -12.90 16.06
N GLU A 111 -9.21 -12.17 15.05
CA GLU A 111 -10.31 -11.19 15.18
C GLU A 111 -11.65 -11.85 15.58
N GLY A 112 -11.81 -13.15 15.36
CA GLY A 112 -13.06 -13.86 15.62
C GLY A 112 -14.19 -13.43 14.67
N VAL A 113 -15.45 -13.53 15.10
CA VAL A 113 -16.61 -13.22 14.25
C VAL A 113 -16.98 -11.75 14.32
N GLU A 114 -17.47 -11.25 15.47
CA GLU A 114 -17.93 -9.86 15.61
C GLU A 114 -16.79 -8.85 15.66
N GLY A 115 -15.59 -9.30 16.07
CA GLY A 115 -14.37 -8.51 16.02
C GLY A 115 -13.82 -8.36 14.60
N SER A 116 -14.22 -9.24 13.67
CA SER A 116 -13.67 -9.29 12.32
C SER A 116 -13.80 -7.99 11.55
N THR A 117 -12.75 -7.69 10.79
CA THR A 117 -12.75 -6.67 9.73
C THR A 117 -13.92 -6.88 8.77
N PHE A 118 -14.23 -8.13 8.41
CA PHE A 118 -15.36 -8.48 7.52
C PHE A 118 -16.73 -8.24 8.14
N TYR A 119 -16.83 -8.12 9.48
CA TYR A 119 -18.08 -7.79 10.18
C TYR A 119 -18.30 -6.28 10.30
N GLY A 120 -17.27 -5.48 10.01
CA GLY A 120 -17.30 -4.01 10.07
C GLY A 120 -18.57 -3.38 9.46
N PRO A 121 -19.01 -3.77 8.26
CA PRO A 121 -20.17 -3.16 7.61
C PRO A 121 -21.47 -3.26 8.41
N VAL A 122 -21.68 -4.36 9.15
CA VAL A 122 -22.95 -4.62 9.85
C VAL A 122 -22.93 -4.15 11.31
N LYS A 123 -21.86 -3.45 11.73
CA LYS A 123 -21.80 -2.78 13.06
C LYS A 123 -22.70 -1.55 13.10
N THR A 124 -22.82 -0.83 11.99
CA THR A 124 -23.66 0.38 11.86
C THR A 124 -24.34 0.39 10.50
N PHE A 125 -25.65 0.59 10.48
CA PHE A 125 -26.43 0.66 9.24
C PHE A 125 -26.90 2.09 8.96
N PRO A 126 -27.02 2.49 7.67
CA PRO A 126 -27.80 3.66 7.28
C PRO A 126 -29.27 3.51 7.73
N ALA A 127 -29.94 4.65 7.98
CA ALA A 127 -31.35 4.68 8.37
C ALA A 127 -32.30 4.05 7.34
N SER A 128 -31.87 3.94 6.09
CA SER A 128 -32.63 3.32 4.99
C SER A 128 -32.74 1.79 5.09
N ILE A 129 -31.95 1.13 5.96
CA ILE A 129 -31.98 -0.34 6.09
C ILE A 129 -32.96 -0.74 7.20
N SER A 130 -33.96 -1.55 6.85
CA SER A 130 -35.02 -1.98 7.77
C SER A 130 -34.46 -2.80 8.94
N ALA A 131 -35.09 -2.74 10.12
CA ALA A 131 -34.66 -3.52 11.30
C ALA A 131 -34.63 -5.05 11.04
N ALA A 132 -35.55 -5.53 10.20
CA ALA A 132 -35.59 -6.92 9.76
C ALA A 132 -34.36 -7.28 8.92
N ASP A 133 -33.99 -6.43 7.95
CA ASP A 133 -32.78 -6.62 7.15
C ASP A 133 -31.51 -6.49 7.99
N GLN A 134 -31.43 -5.54 8.93
CA GLN A 134 -30.28 -5.42 9.81
C GLN A 134 -30.03 -6.71 10.61
N THR A 135 -31.10 -7.30 11.15
CA THR A 135 -31.02 -8.57 11.89
C THR A 135 -30.56 -9.71 10.98
N ARG A 136 -31.16 -9.82 9.80
CA ARG A 136 -30.81 -10.85 8.79
C ARG A 136 -29.37 -10.72 8.32
N LEU A 137 -28.92 -9.50 8.01
CA LEU A 137 -27.57 -9.22 7.53
C LEU A 137 -26.52 -9.49 8.61
N LYS A 138 -26.74 -9.08 9.86
CA LYS A 138 -25.84 -9.43 10.98
C LYS A 138 -25.65 -10.93 11.10
N ALA A 139 -26.74 -11.70 11.07
CA ALA A 139 -26.69 -13.16 11.11
C ALA A 139 -25.96 -13.76 9.90
N ALA A 140 -26.24 -13.26 8.68
CA ALA A 140 -25.60 -13.73 7.45
C ALA A 140 -24.09 -13.45 7.43
N TYR A 141 -23.65 -12.26 7.84
CA TYR A 141 -22.24 -11.92 7.94
C TYR A 141 -21.54 -12.76 9.02
N ALA A 142 -22.14 -12.90 10.20
CA ALA A 142 -21.59 -13.73 11.26
C ALA A 142 -21.41 -15.20 10.80
N ALA A 143 -22.41 -15.76 10.13
CA ALA A 143 -22.32 -17.10 9.55
C ALA A 143 -21.25 -17.20 8.47
N GLN A 144 -21.18 -16.22 7.56
CA GLN A 144 -20.18 -16.24 6.49
C GLN A 144 -18.75 -16.14 7.04
N ILE A 145 -18.52 -15.34 8.08
CA ILE A 145 -17.19 -15.25 8.70
C ILE A 145 -16.83 -16.58 9.34
N ARG A 146 -17.72 -17.11 10.20
CA ARG A 146 -17.49 -18.36 10.93
C ARG A 146 -17.32 -19.58 10.02
N ASP A 147 -18.18 -19.70 9.01
CA ASP A 147 -18.33 -20.95 8.25
C ASP A 147 -17.60 -20.92 6.88
N VAL A 148 -17.24 -19.74 6.38
CA VAL A 148 -16.64 -19.59 5.03
C VAL A 148 -15.27 -18.92 5.09
N ILE A 149 -15.17 -17.72 5.66
CA ILE A 149 -13.94 -16.91 5.64
C ILE A 149 -12.88 -17.50 6.58
N THR A 150 -13.19 -17.67 7.87
CA THR A 150 -12.24 -18.19 8.86
C THR A 150 -11.70 -19.57 8.45
N PRO A 151 -12.52 -20.54 7.99
CA PRO A 151 -12.00 -21.80 7.50
C PRO A 151 -11.10 -21.67 6.27
N ALA A 152 -11.36 -20.74 5.36
CA ALA A 152 -10.50 -20.50 4.19
C ALA A 152 -9.14 -19.89 4.57
N HIS A 153 -9.14 -18.92 5.50
CA HIS A 153 -7.90 -18.38 6.07
C HIS A 153 -7.10 -19.46 6.79
N GLN A 154 -7.75 -20.30 7.60
CA GLN A 154 -7.11 -21.43 8.27
C GLN A 154 -6.49 -22.40 7.27
N ARG A 155 -7.17 -22.74 6.17
CA ARG A 155 -6.62 -23.61 5.11
C ARG A 155 -5.36 -23.02 4.48
N MET A 156 -5.37 -21.74 4.09
CA MET A 156 -4.20 -21.08 3.52
C MET A 156 -3.05 -21.01 4.53
N ARG A 157 -3.33 -20.54 5.75
CA ARG A 157 -2.36 -20.46 6.85
C ARG A 157 -1.70 -21.80 7.12
N ASP A 158 -2.49 -22.86 7.25
CA ASP A 158 -1.96 -24.20 7.53
C ASP A 158 -1.19 -24.78 6.35
N PHE A 159 -1.64 -24.53 5.12
CA PHE A 159 -0.87 -24.88 3.94
C PHE A 159 0.50 -24.17 3.94
N LEU A 160 0.52 -22.86 4.18
CA LEU A 160 1.75 -22.09 4.26
C LEU A 160 2.68 -22.64 5.35
N ALA A 161 2.18 -22.83 6.56
CA ALA A 161 2.98 -23.27 7.71
C ALA A 161 3.48 -24.73 7.59
N LYS A 162 2.59 -25.65 7.20
CA LYS A 162 2.86 -27.10 7.27
C LYS A 162 3.41 -27.68 5.98
N THR A 163 3.10 -27.07 4.83
CA THR A 163 3.46 -27.62 3.50
C THR A 163 4.44 -26.74 2.75
N TYR A 164 4.23 -25.43 2.72
CA TYR A 164 5.01 -24.52 1.87
C TYR A 164 6.30 -24.03 2.54
N LEU A 165 6.24 -23.63 3.82
CA LEU A 165 7.39 -23.13 4.58
C LEU A 165 8.57 -24.12 4.64
N PRO A 166 8.37 -25.44 4.82
CA PRO A 166 9.49 -26.40 4.81
C PRO A 166 10.28 -26.45 3.50
N VAL A 167 9.67 -26.07 2.37
CA VAL A 167 10.32 -26.05 1.05
C VAL A 167 10.64 -24.63 0.56
N ALA A 168 10.27 -23.60 1.33
CA ALA A 168 10.58 -22.21 1.03
C ALA A 168 12.11 -21.97 1.08
N ARG A 169 12.58 -21.05 0.25
CA ARG A 169 14.01 -20.80 0.06
C ARG A 169 14.59 -19.89 1.15
N ASP A 170 15.88 -20.07 1.45
CA ASP A 170 16.64 -19.16 2.34
C ASP A 170 17.17 -17.93 1.59
N THR A 171 17.32 -18.02 0.27
CA THR A 171 17.72 -16.88 -0.56
C THR A 171 16.61 -15.82 -0.61
N VAL A 172 16.98 -14.56 -0.85
CA VAL A 172 16.03 -13.43 -0.86
C VAL A 172 15.76 -12.87 -2.26
N GLY A 173 16.78 -12.79 -3.12
CA GLY A 173 16.65 -12.19 -4.46
C GLY A 173 15.86 -13.05 -5.44
N LEU A 174 15.15 -12.41 -6.37
CA LEU A 174 14.44 -13.09 -7.46
C LEU A 174 15.40 -13.86 -8.38
N SER A 175 16.64 -13.40 -8.55
CA SER A 175 17.69 -14.05 -9.34
C SER A 175 18.00 -15.48 -8.89
N ALA A 176 17.63 -15.87 -7.66
CA ALA A 176 17.77 -17.24 -7.19
C ALA A 176 16.71 -18.21 -7.77
N LEU A 177 15.70 -17.70 -8.47
CA LEU A 177 14.61 -18.50 -9.04
C LEU A 177 14.90 -18.86 -10.50
N PRO A 178 14.42 -20.02 -11.00
CA PRO A 178 14.39 -20.31 -12.42
C PRO A 178 13.60 -19.23 -13.18
N GLY A 179 14.25 -18.50 -14.10
CA GLY A 179 13.64 -17.37 -14.82
C GLY A 179 13.67 -16.03 -14.07
N GLY A 180 14.26 -16.01 -12.87
CA GLY A 180 14.31 -14.86 -11.99
C GLY A 180 15.01 -13.63 -12.56
N ASP A 181 16.10 -13.80 -13.31
CA ASP A 181 16.83 -12.69 -13.93
C ASP A 181 16.00 -12.00 -15.01
N ALA A 182 15.31 -12.78 -15.85
CA ALA A 182 14.41 -12.25 -16.87
C ALA A 182 13.22 -11.53 -16.23
N TYR A 183 12.68 -12.09 -15.14
CA TYR A 183 11.61 -11.44 -14.38
C TYR A 183 12.07 -10.15 -13.72
N TYR A 184 13.25 -10.13 -13.11
CA TYR A 184 13.80 -8.93 -12.48
C TYR A 184 14.09 -7.82 -13.50
N ALA A 185 14.67 -8.17 -14.66
CA ALA A 185 14.88 -7.22 -15.75
C ALA A 185 13.55 -6.63 -16.27
N TYR A 186 12.52 -7.47 -16.40
CA TYR A 186 11.17 -7.02 -16.74
C TYR A 186 10.62 -6.05 -15.68
N LEU A 187 10.75 -6.39 -14.39
CA LEU A 187 10.30 -5.51 -13.30
C LEU A 187 11.05 -4.18 -13.26
N ILE A 188 12.35 -4.14 -13.57
CA ILE A 188 13.08 -2.87 -13.70
C ILE A 188 12.41 -2.00 -14.76
N ARG A 189 12.23 -2.52 -15.99
CA ARG A 189 11.59 -1.75 -17.07
C ARG A 189 10.16 -1.34 -16.72
N LYS A 190 9.37 -2.24 -16.12
CA LYS A 190 7.99 -1.97 -15.72
C LYS A 190 7.88 -0.83 -14.69
N ASN A 191 8.81 -0.77 -13.75
CA ASN A 191 8.76 0.21 -12.65
C ASN A 191 9.49 1.53 -12.96
N THR A 192 10.59 1.48 -13.72
CA THR A 192 11.34 2.69 -14.06
C THR A 192 10.88 3.33 -15.36
N THR A 193 10.20 2.55 -16.22
CA THR A 193 9.89 2.89 -17.63
C THR A 193 11.13 3.12 -18.51
N LEU A 194 12.32 2.80 -18.00
CA LEU A 194 13.61 2.98 -18.67
C LEU A 194 14.25 1.64 -19.06
N PRO A 195 15.01 1.58 -20.15
CA PRO A 195 15.75 0.38 -20.56
C PRO A 195 17.05 0.22 -19.75
N MET A 196 16.95 0.16 -18.43
CA MET A 196 18.09 0.01 -17.52
C MET A 196 18.35 -1.44 -17.15
N THR A 197 19.62 -1.81 -17.06
CA THR A 197 20.07 -3.07 -16.45
C THR A 197 20.09 -2.97 -14.92
N ALA A 198 20.04 -4.12 -14.24
CA ALA A 198 20.16 -4.19 -12.78
C ALA A 198 21.45 -3.52 -12.28
N GLU A 199 22.57 -3.73 -12.97
CA GLU A 199 23.86 -3.14 -12.62
C GLU A 199 23.84 -1.60 -12.75
N GLN A 200 23.26 -1.07 -13.82
CA GLN A 200 23.13 0.39 -13.99
C GLN A 200 22.27 1.01 -12.89
N VAL A 201 21.16 0.35 -12.51
CA VAL A 201 20.34 0.80 -11.38
C VAL A 201 21.14 0.76 -10.08
N HIS A 202 21.91 -0.31 -9.84
CA HIS A 202 22.72 -0.47 -8.64
C HIS A 202 23.80 0.61 -8.52
N GLN A 203 24.58 0.83 -9.58
CA GLN A 203 25.64 1.84 -9.60
C GLN A 203 25.09 3.26 -9.47
N LEU A 204 23.97 3.56 -10.11
CA LEU A 204 23.27 4.83 -9.90
C LEU A 204 22.87 4.99 -8.43
N GLY A 205 22.26 3.96 -7.83
CA GLY A 205 21.90 3.96 -6.41
C GLY A 205 23.09 4.22 -5.48
N LEU A 206 24.22 3.54 -5.69
CA LEU A 206 25.45 3.76 -4.91
C LEU A 206 25.96 5.21 -5.04
N SER A 207 25.95 5.75 -6.26
CA SER A 207 26.38 7.12 -6.51
C SER A 207 25.47 8.15 -5.83
N GLU A 208 24.16 7.93 -5.85
CA GLU A 208 23.18 8.80 -5.19
C GLU A 208 23.25 8.71 -3.67
N VAL A 209 23.45 7.51 -3.10
CA VAL A 209 23.71 7.35 -1.65
C VAL A 209 24.94 8.15 -1.24
N ALA A 210 26.05 8.04 -1.97
CA ALA A 210 27.26 8.81 -1.67
C ALA A 210 27.04 10.32 -1.79
N ARG A 211 26.34 10.78 -2.84
CA ARG A 211 26.01 12.18 -3.06
C ARG A 211 25.13 12.75 -1.93
N ILE A 212 24.10 12.01 -1.52
CA ILE A 212 23.18 12.41 -0.46
C ILE A 212 23.87 12.42 0.91
N LEU A 213 24.69 11.41 1.23
CA LEU A 213 25.48 11.38 2.47
C LEU A 213 26.43 12.58 2.57
N LYS A 214 27.06 12.98 1.45
CA LYS A 214 27.87 14.20 1.41
C LYS A 214 27.04 15.45 1.71
N GLY A 215 25.83 15.54 1.13
CA GLY A 215 24.89 16.62 1.43
C GLY A 215 24.49 16.66 2.91
N MET A 216 24.21 15.50 3.51
CA MET A 216 23.90 15.38 4.94
C MET A 216 25.07 15.79 5.82
N GLU A 217 26.31 15.45 5.45
CA GLU A 217 27.51 15.89 6.17
C GLU A 217 27.64 17.42 6.17
N THR A 218 27.39 18.07 5.03
CA THR A 218 27.36 19.53 4.94
C THR A 218 26.29 20.13 5.86
N GLN A 219 25.08 19.56 5.90
CA GLN A 219 24.02 20.06 6.78
C GLN A 219 24.35 19.83 8.27
N LYS A 220 24.88 18.65 8.63
CA LYS A 220 25.36 18.34 10.00
C LYS A 220 26.36 19.39 10.49
N GLN A 221 27.32 19.78 9.63
CA GLN A 221 28.30 20.82 9.93
C GLN A 221 27.66 22.19 10.07
N ALA A 222 26.73 22.55 9.18
CA ALA A 222 26.03 23.83 9.21
C ALA A 222 25.20 24.03 10.49
N VAL A 223 24.57 22.98 11.00
CA VAL A 223 23.83 23.02 12.28
C VAL A 223 24.73 22.85 13.51
N GLY A 224 26.06 22.75 13.31
CA GLY A 224 27.04 22.73 14.38
C GLY A 224 27.18 21.41 15.16
N PHE A 225 26.55 20.32 14.70
CA PHE A 225 26.61 19.03 15.38
C PHE A 225 28.02 18.44 15.33
N LYS A 226 28.49 17.90 16.47
CA LYS A 226 29.82 17.29 16.62
C LYS A 226 29.70 15.77 16.60
N GLY A 227 30.54 15.10 15.82
CA GLY A 227 30.50 13.65 15.60
C GLY A 227 30.29 13.29 14.14
N ASP A 228 30.14 11.99 13.87
CA ASP A 228 29.90 11.45 12.54
C ASP A 228 28.39 11.42 12.17
N LEU A 229 28.08 11.01 10.94
CA LEU A 229 26.70 10.89 10.48
C LEU A 229 25.88 9.86 11.28
N PRO A 230 26.38 8.66 11.62
CA PRO A 230 25.66 7.73 12.50
C PRO A 230 25.25 8.35 13.85
N ALA A 231 26.16 9.10 14.51
CA ALA A 231 25.84 9.80 15.74
C ALA A 231 24.79 10.89 15.52
N PHE A 232 24.88 11.64 14.41
CA PHE A 232 23.89 12.65 14.05
C PHE A 232 22.51 12.05 13.79
N PHE A 233 22.43 10.93 13.07
CA PHE A 233 21.16 10.24 12.84
C PHE A 233 20.58 9.66 14.14
N THR A 234 21.43 9.19 15.05
CA THR A 234 20.97 8.74 16.38
C THR A 234 20.38 9.92 17.14
N PHE A 235 21.10 11.04 17.21
CA PHE A 235 20.61 12.27 17.82
C PHE A 235 19.25 12.71 17.27
N LEU A 236 19.09 12.76 15.94
CA LEU A 236 17.82 13.12 15.29
C LEU A 236 16.66 12.17 15.63
N ARG A 237 16.95 10.88 15.88
CA ARG A 237 15.93 9.86 16.20
C ARG A 237 15.58 9.79 17.68
N THR A 238 16.52 10.11 18.57
CA THR A 238 16.37 9.87 20.01
C THR A 238 16.11 11.13 20.83
N ASP A 239 16.55 12.30 20.35
CA ASP A 239 16.33 13.54 21.08
C ASP A 239 14.85 13.93 21.06
N LYS A 240 14.28 14.14 22.24
CA LYS A 240 12.86 14.46 22.45
C LYS A 240 12.45 15.77 21.80
N GLN A 241 13.38 16.69 21.54
CA GLN A 241 13.08 17.94 20.85
C GLN A 241 12.55 17.73 19.43
N PHE A 242 12.80 16.57 18.82
CA PHE A 242 12.36 16.24 17.47
C PHE A 242 11.11 15.38 17.43
N GLN A 243 10.64 14.86 18.56
CA GLN A 243 9.47 14.00 18.63
C GLN A 243 8.22 14.85 18.95
N PRO A 244 7.06 14.56 18.35
CA PRO A 244 5.82 15.23 18.72
C PRO A 244 5.42 14.83 20.15
N SER A 245 5.02 15.83 20.92
CA SER A 245 4.48 15.69 22.28
C SER A 245 3.03 15.19 22.30
N SER A 246 2.29 15.36 21.19
CA SER A 246 0.89 14.95 21.08
C SER A 246 0.47 14.74 19.62
N VAL A 247 -0.67 14.06 19.44
CA VAL A 247 -1.35 13.96 18.14
C VAL A 247 -1.75 15.35 17.61
N ASP A 248 -2.20 16.24 18.49
CA ASP A 248 -2.57 17.61 18.12
C ASP A 248 -1.37 18.38 17.55
N GLN A 249 -0.17 18.19 18.10
CA GLN A 249 1.03 18.82 17.57
C GLN A 249 1.35 18.36 16.14
N LEU A 250 1.17 17.07 15.83
CA LEU A 250 1.32 16.58 14.46
C LEU A 250 0.29 17.21 13.53
N ARG A 251 -0.99 17.17 13.91
CA ARG A 251 -2.09 17.76 13.12
C ARG A 251 -1.81 19.23 12.82
N ASP A 252 -1.52 20.00 13.85
CA ASP A 252 -1.38 21.45 13.76
C ASP A 252 -0.07 21.82 13.02
N GLY A 253 0.98 21.02 13.17
CA GLY A 253 2.23 21.17 12.42
C GLY A 253 2.01 20.95 10.91
N TYR A 254 1.28 19.91 10.50
CA TYR A 254 0.95 19.70 9.09
C TYR A 254 0.05 20.80 8.52
N ARG A 255 -0.94 21.28 9.28
CA ARG A 255 -1.77 22.42 8.87
C ARG A 255 -0.98 23.72 8.75
N ALA A 256 0.01 23.92 9.62
CA ALA A 256 0.90 25.06 9.53
C ALA A 256 1.82 24.98 8.30
N ILE A 257 2.32 23.77 7.97
CA ILE A 257 3.09 23.53 6.74
C ILE A 257 2.23 23.81 5.51
N GLU A 258 1.03 23.21 5.41
CA GLU A 258 0.06 23.43 4.33
C GLU A 258 -0.13 24.93 4.07
N LYS A 259 -0.46 25.70 5.13
CA LYS A 259 -0.65 27.15 5.02
C LYS A 259 0.59 27.90 4.51
N ARG A 260 1.80 27.51 4.92
CA ARG A 260 3.05 28.15 4.42
C ARG A 260 3.30 27.82 2.95
N ILE A 261 3.08 26.56 2.57
CA ILE A 261 3.30 26.10 1.20
C ILE A 261 2.28 26.73 0.25
N ASP A 262 1.00 26.77 0.61
CA ASP A 262 -0.07 27.34 -0.23
C ASP A 262 0.20 28.80 -0.61
N GLN A 263 0.84 29.58 0.27
CA GLN A 263 1.24 30.96 -0.02
C GLN A 263 2.32 31.07 -1.10
N ARG A 264 3.15 30.04 -1.27
CA ARG A 264 4.28 29.98 -2.21
C ARG A 264 3.95 29.22 -3.49
N ILE A 265 2.91 28.39 -3.50
CA ILE A 265 2.52 27.60 -4.68
C ILE A 265 2.40 28.44 -5.96
N PRO A 266 1.75 29.63 -5.96
CA PRO A 266 1.63 30.45 -7.16
C PRO A 266 2.98 30.94 -7.73
N GLU A 267 4.06 30.92 -6.94
CA GLU A 267 5.40 31.31 -7.40
C GLU A 267 6.02 30.26 -8.35
N GLN A 268 5.59 29.00 -8.28
CA GLN A 268 6.16 27.87 -9.03
C GLN A 268 5.17 27.14 -9.91
N PHE A 269 3.87 27.18 -9.59
CA PHE A 269 2.83 26.44 -10.30
C PHE A 269 1.75 27.38 -10.82
N SER A 270 1.55 27.38 -12.15
CA SER A 270 0.48 28.14 -12.81
C SER A 270 -0.89 27.44 -12.74
N LEU A 271 -0.91 26.16 -12.36
CA LEU A 271 -2.11 25.34 -12.25
C LEU A 271 -2.13 24.62 -10.90
N THR A 272 -3.29 24.63 -10.25
CA THR A 272 -3.53 23.98 -8.96
C THR A 272 -4.78 23.11 -9.03
N PRO A 273 -4.82 21.97 -8.31
CA PRO A 273 -6.03 21.14 -8.24
C PRO A 273 -7.24 21.91 -7.74
N LYS A 274 -8.41 21.63 -8.30
CA LYS A 274 -9.71 22.03 -7.74
C LYS A 274 -10.19 21.07 -6.66
N THR A 275 -9.79 19.81 -6.75
CA THR A 275 -10.09 18.76 -5.78
C THR A 275 -9.51 19.18 -4.43
N ALA A 276 -10.32 19.20 -3.38
CA ALA A 276 -9.84 19.55 -2.06
C ALA A 276 -8.90 18.47 -1.49
N LEU A 277 -7.97 18.90 -0.63
CA LEU A 277 -7.13 18.03 0.19
C LEU A 277 -7.58 18.11 1.66
N GLU A 278 -7.72 16.96 2.29
CA GLU A 278 -7.89 16.86 3.73
C GLU A 278 -6.66 16.25 4.40
N ILE A 279 -6.34 16.72 5.60
CA ILE A 279 -5.30 16.15 6.46
C ILE A 279 -5.98 15.41 7.60
N ARG A 280 -5.80 14.09 7.68
CA ARG A 280 -6.47 13.22 8.66
C ARG A 280 -5.48 12.26 9.33
N PRO A 281 -5.70 11.86 10.59
CA PRO A 281 -4.92 10.78 11.17
C PRO A 281 -5.28 9.45 10.49
N VAL A 282 -4.30 8.55 10.39
CA VAL A 282 -4.57 7.16 9.98
C VAL A 282 -5.60 6.56 10.95
N PRO A 283 -6.65 5.87 10.46
CA PRO A 283 -7.61 5.22 11.33
C PRO A 283 -6.97 4.19 12.28
N ALA A 284 -7.39 4.18 13.55
CA ALA A 284 -6.80 3.35 14.61
C ALA A 284 -6.76 1.83 14.33
N PHE A 285 -7.63 1.33 13.45
CA PHE A 285 -7.66 -0.10 13.12
C PHE A 285 -6.52 -0.54 12.19
N LYS A 286 -5.82 0.40 11.54
CA LYS A 286 -4.71 0.11 10.61
C LYS A 286 -3.41 0.88 10.89
N GLU A 287 -3.41 1.80 11.86
CA GLU A 287 -2.24 2.65 12.16
C GLU A 287 -0.95 1.89 12.50
N LYS A 288 -1.03 0.64 13.00
CA LYS A 288 0.15 -0.17 13.34
C LYS A 288 0.88 -0.75 12.13
N THR A 289 0.18 -0.90 11.02
CA THR A 289 0.67 -1.56 9.79
C THR A 289 0.81 -0.58 8.63
N GLU A 290 0.48 0.69 8.85
CA GLU A 290 0.55 1.76 7.86
C GLU A 290 1.86 2.56 7.96
N ALA A 291 2.24 3.20 6.86
CA ALA A 291 3.42 4.07 6.79
C ALA A 291 3.26 5.33 7.67
N GLY A 292 4.35 6.12 7.81
CA GLY A 292 4.34 7.38 8.56
C GLY A 292 3.37 8.44 7.99
N GLY A 293 3.14 8.40 6.69
CA GLY A 293 2.06 9.10 5.99
C GLY A 293 1.74 8.44 4.65
N SER A 294 0.60 8.79 4.08
CA SER A 294 0.16 8.26 2.79
C SER A 294 -0.91 9.16 2.17
N TYR A 295 -0.96 9.23 0.85
CA TYR A 295 -2.03 9.90 0.10
C TYR A 295 -3.11 8.93 -0.39
N GLN A 296 -4.36 9.26 -0.14
CA GLN A 296 -5.52 8.66 -0.78
C GLN A 296 -6.10 9.63 -1.81
N GLY A 297 -6.08 9.24 -3.09
CA GLY A 297 -6.69 10.03 -4.16
C GLY A 297 -8.18 10.29 -3.98
N GLY A 298 -8.63 11.49 -4.33
CA GLY A 298 -10.05 11.86 -4.41
C GLY A 298 -10.80 11.11 -5.52
N THR A 299 -12.10 11.37 -5.65
CA THR A 299 -12.88 10.87 -6.79
C THR A 299 -12.76 11.83 -7.99
N PRO A 300 -12.80 11.34 -9.23
CA PRO A 300 -12.70 12.21 -10.43
C PRO A 300 -13.79 13.29 -10.53
N ASP A 301 -14.95 13.06 -9.91
CA ASP A 301 -16.04 14.05 -9.81
C ASP A 301 -15.82 15.12 -8.73
N GLY A 302 -14.72 15.03 -7.96
CA GLY A 302 -14.38 15.93 -6.86
C GLY A 302 -15.26 15.79 -5.61
N LEU A 303 -16.24 14.88 -5.58
CA LEU A 303 -17.17 14.74 -4.46
C LEU A 303 -16.48 14.19 -3.20
N ARG A 304 -15.48 13.32 -3.37
CA ARG A 304 -14.61 12.87 -2.29
C ARG A 304 -13.25 13.55 -2.43
N PRO A 305 -12.79 14.29 -1.40
CA PRO A 305 -11.49 14.94 -1.44
C PRO A 305 -10.35 13.92 -1.45
N GLY A 306 -9.19 14.38 -1.89
CA GLY A 306 -7.94 13.69 -1.59
C GLY A 306 -7.66 13.76 -0.09
N VAL A 307 -7.00 12.76 0.46
CA VAL A 307 -6.67 12.73 1.89
C VAL A 307 -5.19 12.43 2.07
N PHE A 308 -4.47 13.37 2.68
CA PHE A 308 -3.18 13.09 3.29
C PHE A 308 -3.42 12.51 4.68
N TYR A 309 -3.07 11.23 4.84
CA TYR A 309 -3.06 10.56 6.12
C TYR A 309 -1.70 10.72 6.80
N TYR A 310 -1.70 11.13 8.06
CA TYR A 310 -0.52 11.10 8.93
C TYR A 310 -0.71 10.07 10.04
N ASN A 311 0.34 9.30 10.33
CA ASN A 311 0.23 8.20 11.27
C ASN A 311 0.58 8.64 12.69
N THR A 312 -0.38 8.47 13.60
CA THR A 312 -0.28 8.85 15.01
C THR A 312 0.17 7.72 15.92
N TYR A 313 0.30 6.49 15.39
CA TYR A 313 0.80 5.35 16.13
C TYR A 313 2.26 5.53 16.51
N ASP A 314 2.62 5.14 17.73
CA ASP A 314 3.98 5.21 18.26
C ASP A 314 4.63 6.60 18.04
N LEU A 315 4.03 7.65 18.62
CA LEU A 315 4.49 9.04 18.49
C LEU A 315 6.02 9.24 18.66
N PRO A 316 6.73 8.53 19.57
CA PRO A 316 8.19 8.61 19.66
C PRO A 316 8.96 8.21 18.39
N SER A 317 8.33 7.45 17.48
CA SER A 317 8.85 7.08 16.16
C SER A 317 8.44 8.05 15.04
N ARG A 318 7.82 9.18 15.38
CA ARG A 318 7.45 10.26 14.44
C ARG A 318 8.36 11.46 14.69
N TYR A 319 8.75 12.16 13.63
CA TYR A 319 9.71 13.25 13.75
C TYR A 319 9.18 14.56 13.17
N MET A 320 9.40 15.67 13.86
CA MET A 320 8.97 16.99 13.41
C MET A 320 9.80 17.50 12.22
N TRP A 321 11.06 17.08 12.10
CA TRP A 321 11.96 17.51 11.02
C TRP A 321 11.63 16.90 9.65
N GLU A 322 10.90 15.78 9.59
CA GLU A 322 10.47 15.17 8.32
C GLU A 322 9.07 15.61 7.87
N MET A 323 8.31 16.29 8.73
CA MET A 323 6.91 16.65 8.43
C MET A 323 6.76 17.45 7.13
N GLU A 324 7.67 18.41 6.90
CA GLU A 324 7.58 19.25 5.71
C GLU A 324 7.84 18.45 4.43
N THR A 325 8.90 17.64 4.39
CA THR A 325 9.18 16.81 3.20
C THR A 325 8.10 15.75 2.97
N LEU A 326 7.50 15.19 4.03
CA LEU A 326 6.42 14.22 3.90
C LEU A 326 5.14 14.87 3.38
N PHE A 327 4.79 16.06 3.88
CA PHE A 327 3.64 16.81 3.37
C PHE A 327 3.83 17.24 1.92
N LEU A 328 5.02 17.71 1.54
CA LEU A 328 5.35 18.04 0.16
C LEU A 328 5.23 16.82 -0.77
N HIS A 329 5.60 15.63 -0.27
CA HIS A 329 5.53 14.37 -1.02
C HIS A 329 4.09 13.86 -1.22
N GLU A 330 3.31 13.77 -0.15
CA GLU A 330 1.95 13.19 -0.18
C GLU A 330 0.88 14.20 -0.59
N GLY A 331 1.03 15.44 -0.14
CA GLY A 331 0.08 16.52 -0.34
C GLY A 331 0.52 17.45 -1.46
N VAL A 332 0.87 18.67 -1.09
CA VAL A 332 1.07 19.79 -2.01
C VAL A 332 2.56 20.15 -2.09
N PRO A 333 3.21 20.15 -3.27
CA PRO A 333 2.70 19.88 -4.62
C PRO A 333 2.96 18.43 -5.11
N GLY A 334 3.03 17.45 -4.21
CA GLY A 334 3.32 16.06 -4.54
C GLY A 334 2.13 15.26 -5.08
N HIS A 335 1.84 14.11 -4.47
CA HIS A 335 0.84 13.16 -4.97
C HIS A 335 -0.54 13.78 -5.17
N HIS A 336 -1.00 14.64 -4.27
CA HIS A 336 -2.29 15.33 -4.45
C HIS A 336 -2.32 16.15 -5.74
N PHE A 337 -1.29 16.97 -5.98
CA PHE A 337 -1.20 17.78 -7.19
C PHE A 337 -1.14 16.94 -8.45
N GLN A 338 -0.23 15.97 -8.48
CA GLN A 338 -0.01 15.14 -9.66
C GLN A 338 -1.28 14.35 -10.04
N ILE A 339 -1.92 13.70 -9.06
CA ILE A 339 -3.07 12.83 -9.31
C ILE A 339 -4.32 13.67 -9.60
N SER A 340 -4.62 14.69 -8.80
CA SER A 340 -5.86 15.47 -8.97
C SER A 340 -5.85 16.27 -10.26
N LEU A 341 -4.72 16.87 -10.66
CA LEU A 341 -4.63 17.55 -11.97
C LEU A 341 -4.83 16.59 -13.14
N ALA A 342 -4.33 15.35 -13.03
CA ALA A 342 -4.55 14.34 -14.06
C ALA A 342 -6.04 13.93 -14.13
N GLN A 343 -6.70 13.75 -12.99
CA GLN A 343 -8.13 13.41 -12.94
C GLN A 343 -9.05 14.53 -13.43
N GLU A 344 -8.69 15.78 -13.16
CA GLU A 344 -9.47 16.97 -13.55
C GLU A 344 -9.33 17.30 -15.04
N ASN A 345 -8.34 16.72 -15.72
CA ASN A 345 -8.08 16.98 -17.12
C ASN A 345 -8.99 16.14 -18.03
N THR A 346 -10.13 16.72 -18.40
CA THR A 346 -11.14 16.09 -19.28
C THR A 346 -10.70 15.91 -20.73
N ALA A 347 -9.51 16.40 -21.11
CA ALA A 347 -8.94 16.15 -22.43
C ALA A 347 -8.17 14.82 -22.50
N LEU A 348 -7.84 14.20 -21.36
CA LEU A 348 -7.21 12.88 -21.31
C LEU A 348 -8.25 11.78 -21.60
N PRO A 349 -7.85 10.67 -22.26
CA PRO A 349 -8.73 9.57 -22.62
C PRO A 349 -9.22 8.72 -21.45
#